data_AF-A0A5N6LWN2-F1
#
_entry.id   AF-A0A5N6LWN2-F1
#
_cell.length_a   1.000
_cell.length_b   1.000
_cell.length_c   1.000
_cell.angle_alpha   90.00
_cell.angle_beta   90.00
_cell.angle_gamma   90.00
#
_symmetry.space_group_name_H-M   'P 1'
#
loop_
_entity.id
_entity.type
_entity.pdbx_description
1 polymer ?
#
loop_
_entity_poly.entity_id
_entity_poly.type
_entity_poly.pdbx_seq_one_letter_code
_entity_poly.pdbx_strand_id
1 'polypeptide(L)'
;MTTLDYLVSLESDIFVPIYDGNMAKVVEGHRRRVLVEAIDKYTSGLLSWDEFSHAVKDTHAQRMGSPTKRRVISDRPKEEYYFYANPEECLQPSDEDVPVSIL
;
A
#
# COMPACT_ATOMS: atom_id res chain seq x y z
N MET A 1 -6.87 -10.24 -23.36
CA MET A 1 -5.55 -10.35 -22.71
C MET A 1 -5.65 -9.56 -21.42
N THR A 2 -6.00 -10.22 -20.31
CA THR A 2 -6.42 -9.52 -19.08
C THR A 2 -6.34 -10.39 -17.82
N THR A 3 -6.78 -11.65 -17.85
CA THR A 3 -6.82 -12.49 -16.63
C THR A 3 -5.49 -13.18 -16.32
N LEU A 4 -4.84 -13.78 -17.33
CA LEU A 4 -3.58 -14.49 -17.13
C LEU A 4 -2.45 -13.53 -16.77
N ASP A 5 -2.33 -12.41 -17.47
CA ASP A 5 -1.32 -11.38 -17.19
C ASP A 5 -1.50 -10.79 -15.78
N TYR A 6 -2.76 -10.62 -15.33
CA TYR A 6 -3.07 -10.20 -13.97
C TYR A 6 -2.60 -11.22 -12.94
N LEU A 7 -2.96 -12.50 -13.12
CA LEU A 7 -2.57 -13.56 -12.18
C LEU A 7 -1.04 -13.71 -12.11
N VAL A 8 -0.37 -13.72 -13.26
CA VAL A 8 1.10 -13.76 -13.34
C VAL A 8 1.71 -12.56 -12.63
N SER A 9 1.13 -11.35 -12.77
CA SER A 9 1.61 -10.14 -12.08
C SER A 9 1.39 -10.15 -10.57
N LEU A 10 0.39 -10.88 -10.07
CA LEU A 10 0.15 -11.06 -8.64
C LEU A 10 1.13 -12.05 -8.02
N GLU A 11 1.33 -13.18 -8.70
CA GLU A 11 2.17 -14.28 -8.21
C GLU A 11 3.66 -14.03 -8.42
N SER A 12 4.06 -13.03 -9.22
CA SER A 12 5.46 -12.72 -9.45
C SER A 12 6.10 -11.92 -8.31
N ASP A 13 7.33 -12.25 -7.96
CA ASP A 13 8.09 -11.54 -6.91
C ASP A 13 8.21 -10.04 -7.22
N ILE A 14 8.51 -9.74 -8.49
CA ILE A 14 8.69 -8.38 -9.00
C ILE A 14 7.57 -8.05 -9.99
N PHE A 15 7.05 -6.83 -9.91
CA PHE A 15 6.09 -6.27 -10.86
C PHE A 15 6.55 -4.86 -11.27
N VAL A 16 6.81 -4.67 -12.56
CA VAL A 16 7.21 -3.38 -13.16
C VAL A 16 6.25 -3.06 -14.29
N PRO A 17 5.24 -2.20 -14.07
CA PRO A 17 4.34 -1.79 -15.12
C PRO A 17 5.04 -0.83 -16.10
N ILE A 18 4.76 -0.97 -17.40
CA ILE A 18 5.24 -0.02 -18.43
C ILE A 18 4.43 1.29 -18.36
N TYR A 19 3.18 1.23 -17.89
CA TYR A 19 2.29 2.37 -17.74
C TYR A 19 1.46 2.22 -16.46
N ASP A 20 1.29 3.31 -15.72
CA ASP A 20 0.55 3.41 -14.45
C ASP A 20 -0.97 3.48 -14.63
N GLY A 21 -1.48 2.78 -15.66
CA GLY A 21 -2.90 2.69 -15.96
C GLY A 21 -3.70 1.88 -14.94
N ASN A 22 -5.01 1.77 -15.14
CA ASN A 22 -5.90 1.10 -14.19
C ASN A 22 -5.47 -0.34 -13.85
N MET A 23 -4.92 -1.09 -14.81
CA MET A 23 -4.43 -2.44 -14.56
C MET A 23 -3.25 -2.49 -13.58
N ALA A 24 -2.30 -1.55 -13.71
CA ALA A 24 -1.18 -1.44 -12.77
C ALA A 24 -1.69 -1.13 -11.35
N LYS A 25 -2.61 -0.17 -11.23
CA LYS A 25 -3.21 0.21 -9.95
C LYS A 25 -3.98 -0.95 -9.28
N VAL A 26 -4.67 -1.78 -10.07
CA VAL A 26 -5.40 -2.95 -9.56
C VAL A 26 -4.44 -4.03 -9.08
N VAL A 27 -3.35 -4.30 -9.81
CA VAL A 27 -2.30 -5.25 -9.38
C VAL A 27 -1.63 -4.75 -8.10
N GLU A 28 -1.20 -3.48 -8.06
CA GLU A 28 -0.57 -2.87 -6.89
C GLU A 28 -1.49 -2.92 -5.67
N GLY A 29 -2.76 -2.57 -5.84
CA GLY A 29 -3.74 -2.62 -4.76
C GLY A 29 -3.95 -4.04 -4.22
N HIS A 30 -4.05 -5.03 -5.11
CA HIS A 30 -4.23 -6.42 -4.67
C HIS A 30 -2.98 -6.95 -3.95
N ARG A 31 -1.78 -6.62 -4.44
CA ARG A 31 -0.51 -6.96 -3.75
C ARG A 31 -0.41 -6.31 -2.36
N ARG A 32 -1.10 -5.19 -2.11
CA ARG A 32 -1.19 -4.53 -0.80
C ARG A 32 -2.26 -5.11 0.13
N ARG A 33 -3.23 -5.89 -0.36
CA ARG A 33 -4.26 -6.52 0.51
C ARG A 33 -3.68 -7.36 1.63
N VAL A 34 -2.56 -8.03 1.40
CA VAL A 34 -1.87 -8.85 2.42
C VAL A 34 -1.48 -8.01 3.64
N LEU A 35 -1.06 -6.75 3.43
CA LEU A 35 -0.73 -5.84 4.53
C LEU A 35 -1.99 -5.40 5.29
N VAL A 36 -3.07 -5.11 4.57
CA VAL A 36 -4.37 -4.74 5.19
C VAL A 36 -4.87 -5.88 6.07
N GLU A 37 -4.82 -7.12 5.58
CA GLU A 37 -5.23 -8.30 6.35
C GLU A 37 -4.35 -8.51 7.60
N ALA A 38 -3.05 -8.20 7.53
CA ALA A 38 -2.17 -8.25 8.70
C ALA A 38 -2.51 -7.16 9.73
N ILE A 39 -2.84 -5.94 9.29
CA ILE A 39 -3.29 -4.83 10.15
C ILE A 39 -4.63 -5.18 10.82
N ASP A 40 -5.59 -5.72 10.07
CA ASP A 40 -6.90 -6.10 10.61
C ASP A 40 -6.77 -7.19 11.68
N LYS A 41 -5.89 -8.18 11.47
CA LYS A 41 -5.61 -9.22 12.47
C LYS A 41 -4.91 -8.66 13.72
N TYR A 42 -4.00 -7.70 13.56
CA TYR A 42 -3.36 -7.04 14.69
C TYR A 42 -4.35 -6.18 15.49
N THR A 43 -5.14 -5.35 14.82
CA THR A 43 -6.14 -4.48 15.46
C THR A 43 -7.26 -5.25 16.15
N SER A 44 -7.63 -6.42 15.64
CA SER A 44 -8.57 -7.34 16.29
C SER A 44 -7.95 -8.17 17.43
N GLY A 45 -6.66 -8.02 17.71
CA GLY A 45 -5.95 -8.75 18.76
C GLY A 45 -5.66 -10.22 18.44
N LEU A 46 -5.79 -10.64 17.18
CA LEU A 46 -5.49 -12.00 16.71
C LEU A 46 -3.99 -12.24 16.47
N LEU A 47 -3.21 -11.16 16.35
CA LEU A 47 -1.74 -11.21 16.25
C LEU A 47 -1.11 -10.38 17.36
N SER A 48 -0.06 -10.91 17.97
CA SER A 48 0.84 -10.12 18.80
C SER A 48 1.65 -9.13 17.95
N TRP A 49 2.25 -8.13 18.61
CA TRP A 49 3.13 -7.17 17.94
C TRP A 49 4.28 -7.85 17.20
N ASP A 50 4.90 -8.87 17.80
CA ASP A 50 6.04 -9.57 17.21
C ASP A 50 5.62 -10.36 15.95
N GLU A 51 4.49 -11.06 16.00
CA GLU A 51 3.95 -11.79 14.84
C GLU A 51 3.54 -10.83 13.71
N PHE A 52 2.90 -9.71 14.06
CA PHE A 52 2.56 -8.67 13.09
C PHE A 52 3.82 -8.07 12.45
N SER A 53 4.80 -7.69 13.26
CA SER A 53 6.07 -7.11 12.79
C SER A 53 6.81 -8.07 11.85
N HIS A 54 6.85 -9.36 12.20
CA HIS A 54 7.46 -10.39 11.36
C HIS A 54 6.71 -10.56 10.05
N ALA A 55 5.38 -10.67 10.09
CA ALA A 55 4.55 -10.81 8.89
C ALA A 55 4.69 -9.61 7.93
N VAL A 56 4.75 -8.38 8.46
CA VAL A 56 4.98 -7.18 7.66
C VAL A 56 6.37 -7.21 7.02
N LYS A 57 7.41 -7.54 7.79
CA LYS A 57 8.79 -7.63 7.27
C LYS A 57 8.92 -8.70 6.19
N ASP A 58 8.38 -9.89 6.41
CA ASP A 58 8.41 -10.98 5.43
C ASP A 58 7.68 -10.59 4.15
N THR A 59 6.50 -9.99 4.28
CA THR A 59 5.70 -9.53 3.12
C THR A 59 6.46 -8.51 2.28
N HIS A 60 7.35 -7.72 2.89
CA HIS A 60 8.14 -6.68 2.23
C HIS A 60 9.58 -7.10 1.92
N ALA A 61 10.07 -8.25 2.39
CA ALA A 61 11.48 -8.64 2.33
C ALA A 61 12.05 -8.68 0.90
N GLN A 62 11.22 -9.03 -0.09
CA GLN A 62 11.59 -9.11 -1.50
C GLN A 62 10.92 -8.01 -2.35
N ARG A 63 10.21 -7.07 -1.72
CA ARG A 63 9.57 -5.97 -2.43
C ARG A 63 10.54 -4.81 -2.58
N MET A 64 10.82 -4.43 -3.81
CA MET A 64 11.52 -3.18 -4.10
C MET A 64 10.49 -2.06 -4.29
N GLY A 65 10.61 -1.00 -3.49
CA GLY A 65 9.78 0.19 -3.56
C GLY A 65 9.94 1.03 -2.30
N SER A 66 10.08 2.35 -2.44
CA SER A 66 10.09 3.25 -1.31
C SER A 66 8.66 3.57 -0.87
N PRO A 67 8.42 3.84 0.42
CA PRO A 67 7.16 4.43 0.82
C PRO A 67 6.91 5.73 0.02
N THR A 68 5.66 5.94 -0.38
CA THR A 68 5.26 7.02 -1.29
C THR A 68 4.15 7.82 -0.62
N LYS A 69 4.16 9.15 -0.74
CA LYS A 69 3.10 10.01 -0.19
C LYS A 69 1.79 9.79 -0.98
N ARG A 70 0.65 9.81 -0.27
CA ARG A 70 -0.67 9.88 -0.89
C ARG A 70 -0.76 11.13 -1.77
N ARG A 71 -1.31 10.98 -2.98
CA ARG A 71 -1.68 12.14 -3.81
C ARG A 71 -3.10 12.57 -3.48
N VAL A 72 -3.23 13.68 -2.76
CA VAL A 72 -4.53 14.28 -2.42
C VAL A 72 -4.97 15.22 -3.56
N ILE A 73 -6.22 15.10 -4.00
CA ILE A 73 -6.82 15.99 -5.00
C ILE A 73 -8.06 16.63 -4.35
N SER A 74 -7.85 17.77 -3.70
CA SER A 74 -8.82 18.41 -2.80
C SER A 74 -10.19 18.69 -3.43
N ASP A 75 -10.23 19.05 -4.72
CA ASP A 75 -11.46 19.35 -5.46
C ASP A 75 -12.09 18.11 -6.10
N ARG A 76 -11.35 17.01 -6.20
CA ARG A 76 -11.77 15.78 -6.89
C ARG A 76 -11.26 14.53 -6.18
N PRO A 77 -11.73 14.24 -4.95
CA PRO A 77 -11.31 13.07 -4.20
C PRO A 77 -11.59 11.74 -4.93
N LYS A 78 -12.53 11.72 -5.88
CA LYS A 78 -12.82 10.55 -6.73
C LYS A 78 -11.77 10.29 -7.82
N GLU A 79 -10.90 11.26 -8.11
CA GLU A 79 -9.78 11.14 -9.05
C GLU A 79 -8.47 10.75 -8.37
N GLU A 80 -8.48 10.59 -7.03
CA GLU A 80 -7.38 9.99 -6.29
C GLU A 80 -7.20 8.50 -6.63
N TYR A 81 -6.07 7.94 -6.24
CA TYR A 81 -5.85 6.50 -6.37
C TYR A 81 -6.88 5.72 -5.57
N TYR A 82 -7.29 4.55 -6.09
CA TYR A 82 -8.18 3.64 -5.37
C TYR A 82 -7.61 3.32 -3.98
N PHE A 83 -8.50 3.10 -3.01
CA PHE A 83 -8.14 2.83 -1.61
C PHE A 83 -6.94 1.89 -1.43
N TYR A 84 -6.94 0.73 -2.11
CA TYR A 84 -5.85 -0.24 -2.01
C TYR A 84 -4.56 0.18 -2.74
N ALA A 85 -4.65 1.03 -3.76
CA ALA A 85 -3.49 1.60 -4.45
C ALA A 85 -2.99 2.90 -3.80
N ASN A 86 -3.74 3.43 -2.83
CA ASN A 86 -3.40 4.64 -2.11
C ASN A 86 -2.49 4.28 -0.92
N PRO A 87 -1.23 4.71 -0.89
CA PRO A 87 -0.37 4.45 0.25
C PRO A 87 -0.86 5.26 1.46
N GLU A 88 -1.01 4.60 2.61
CA GLU A 88 -1.15 5.30 3.89
C GLU A 88 0.18 5.99 4.22
N GLU A 89 0.12 7.12 4.92
CA GLU A 89 1.26 7.94 5.31
C GLU A 89 2.10 7.26 6.40
N CYS A 90 2.69 6.10 6.12
CA CYS A 90 3.70 5.47 6.98
C CYS A 90 5.09 6.12 6.80
N LEU A 91 5.16 7.31 6.21
CA LEU A 91 6.37 8.11 6.15
C LEU A 91 6.54 8.83 7.48
N GLN A 92 7.78 8.93 7.96
CA GLN A 92 8.05 9.83 9.08
C GLN A 92 7.58 11.23 8.67
N PRO A 93 6.87 11.97 9.55
CA PRO A 93 6.53 13.36 9.26
C PRO A 93 7.84 14.07 8.91
N SER A 94 7.88 14.72 7.77
CA SER A 94 9.02 15.59 7.48
C SER A 94 8.97 16.77 8.46
N ASP A 95 10.10 17.39 8.79
CA ASP A 95 10.13 18.54 9.71
C ASP A 95 9.25 19.72 9.25
N GLU A 96 8.74 19.67 8.02
CA GLU A 96 7.78 20.63 7.44
C GLU A 96 6.30 20.29 7.71
N ASP A 97 5.98 19.10 8.21
CA ASP A 97 4.61 18.61 8.42
C ASP A 97 4.11 18.80 9.87
N VAL A 98 4.63 19.77 10.62
CA VAL A 98 4.11 20.09 11.98
C VAL A 98 2.75 20.78 11.86
N PRO A 99 1.65 20.19 12.33
CA PRO A 99 0.39 20.90 12.43
C PRO A 99 0.52 21.93 13.56
N VAL A 100 0.19 23.18 13.22
CA VAL A 100 -0.05 24.27 14.17
C VAL A 100 -0.84 23.75 15.37
N SER A 101 -0.32 24.01 16.57
CA SER A 101 -0.95 23.71 17.85
C SER A 101 -2.44 24.02 17.82
N ILE A 102 -3.27 22.98 17.97
CA ILE A 102 -4.66 23.19 18.34
C ILE A 102 -4.68 23.18 19.88
N LEU A 103 -4.87 24.38 20.43
CA LEU A 103 -5.40 24.57 21.78
C LEU A 103 -6.80 23.97 21.89
#